data_AF-V6DGW5-F1
#
_entry.id   AF-V6DGW5-F1
#
_cell.length_a   1.000
_cell.length_b   1.000
_cell.length_c   1.000
_cell.angle_alpha   90.00
_cell.angle_beta   90.00
_cell.angle_gamma   90.00
#
_symmetry.space_group_name_H-M   'P 1'
#
loop_
_entity.id
_entity.type
_entity.pdbx_description
1 polymer ?
#
loop_
_entity_poly.entity_id
_entity_poly.type
_entity_poly.pdbx_seq_one_letter_code
_entity_poly.pdbx_strand_id
1 'polypeptide(L)'
;MFYKVYLIILSSLFINFNIVSMSDDIAYFQQTNTDFKEILKANNNRIRKLKQELLISKQKNQYNYIKFCFLGDLINILKEINKIRVLGSFNEEVIHDAALLDRLFNSLVPFSIIPNIYYSLNSISYSLKQDRYVNFARFINFMNPILNFLLFDKREKQIEKNAYKISKYNKETNKTLSGEKFVQYNWLLFNKISPYLVFVLSRNYEKLALNSYNVFEIAKALSNMSEIVRKHFRYKVEMRGLYNYKA
;
A
#
# COMPACT_ATOMS: atom_id res chain seq x y z
N MET A 1 7.57 -10.77 26.07
CA MET A 1 6.74 -10.22 24.96
C MET A 1 6.59 -11.20 23.80
N PHE A 2 7.59 -12.04 23.48
CA PHE A 2 7.52 -13.10 22.46
C PHE A 2 6.48 -14.21 22.74
N TYR A 3 6.22 -14.55 24.01
CA TYR A 3 5.25 -15.59 24.39
C TYR A 3 3.80 -15.30 23.99
N LYS A 4 3.40 -14.02 23.92
CA LYS A 4 2.02 -13.65 23.54
C LYS A 4 1.77 -13.83 22.03
N VAL A 5 2.79 -13.65 21.21
CA VAL A 5 2.70 -13.85 19.75
C VAL A 5 2.64 -15.36 19.43
N TYR A 6 3.39 -16.18 20.17
CA TYR A 6 3.38 -17.64 20.02
C TYR A 6 2.03 -18.26 20.42
N LEU A 7 1.39 -17.76 21.49
CA LEU A 7 0.05 -18.18 21.92
C LEU A 7 -1.05 -17.81 20.90
N ILE A 8 -0.90 -16.70 20.18
CA ILE A 8 -1.82 -16.30 19.11
C ILE A 8 -1.65 -17.21 17.88
N ILE A 9 -0.41 -17.65 17.59
CA ILE A 9 -0.11 -18.60 16.51
C ILE A 9 -0.58 -20.03 16.88
N LEU A 10 -0.45 -20.46 18.14
CA LEU A 10 -0.92 -21.78 18.58
C LEU A 10 -2.46 -21.87 18.65
N SER A 11 -3.12 -20.82 19.13
CA SER A 11 -4.59 -20.77 19.19
C SER A 11 -5.24 -20.73 17.81
N SER A 12 -4.58 -20.14 16.82
CA SER A 12 -5.02 -20.17 15.42
C SER A 12 -4.76 -21.51 14.72
N LEU A 13 -3.88 -22.37 15.25
CA LEU A 13 -3.67 -23.75 14.79
C LEU A 13 -4.67 -24.74 15.41
N PHE A 14 -5.06 -24.57 16.68
CA PHE A 14 -5.98 -25.48 17.37
C PHE A 14 -7.45 -25.37 16.91
N ILE A 15 -7.86 -24.23 16.36
CA ILE A 15 -9.23 -24.03 15.83
C ILE A 15 -9.46 -24.81 14.51
N ASN A 16 -8.40 -25.33 13.87
CA ASN A 16 -8.49 -26.01 12.57
C ASN A 16 -8.80 -27.52 12.62
N PHE A 17 -8.98 -28.13 13.80
CA PHE A 17 -9.40 -29.54 13.90
C PHE A 17 -10.82 -29.65 14.49
N ASN A 18 -11.81 -29.72 13.60
CA ASN A 18 -13.16 -30.20 13.91
C ASN A 18 -13.10 -31.70 14.21
N ILE A 19 -13.51 -32.13 15.40
CA ILE A 19 -14.08 -33.47 15.61
C ILE A 19 -15.24 -33.34 16.60
N VAL A 20 -16.47 -33.54 16.11
CA VAL A 20 -17.62 -33.94 16.93
C VAL A 20 -17.96 -35.36 16.50
N SER A 21 -18.13 -36.28 17.46
CA SER A 21 -18.77 -37.58 17.27
C SER A 21 -20.11 -37.62 18.01
N MET A 22 -21.13 -38.19 17.36
CA MET A 22 -22.49 -38.40 17.86
C MET A 22 -22.67 -39.81 18.46
N SER A 23 -23.46 -39.90 19.53
CA SER A 23 -24.36 -41.01 19.95
C SER A 23 -25.18 -40.48 21.15
N ASP A 24 -26.45 -40.77 21.45
CA ASP A 24 -27.60 -41.47 20.87
C ASP A 24 -28.87 -40.83 21.50
N ASP A 25 -30.05 -41.00 20.87
CA ASP A 25 -31.39 -41.21 21.50
C ASP A 25 -32.56 -40.66 20.67
N ILE A 26 -33.34 -41.56 20.08
CA ILE A 26 -34.34 -41.31 19.01
C ILE A 26 -35.78 -41.19 19.53
N ALA A 27 -36.06 -41.42 20.82
CA ALA A 27 -37.44 -41.42 21.34
C ALA A 27 -37.98 -40.06 21.82
N TYR A 28 -37.11 -39.05 22.04
CA TYR A 28 -37.49 -37.69 22.44
C TYR A 28 -37.71 -36.73 21.23
N PHE A 29 -37.60 -37.26 20.01
CA PHE A 29 -37.26 -36.52 18.78
C PHE A 29 -38.43 -35.96 17.96
N GLN A 30 -39.70 -36.24 18.31
CA GLN A 30 -40.84 -35.83 17.48
C GLN A 30 -41.52 -34.53 17.93
N GLN A 31 -41.60 -34.27 19.24
CA GLN A 31 -42.24 -33.04 19.77
C GLN A 31 -41.24 -31.88 19.93
N THR A 32 -39.99 -32.17 20.29
CA THR A 32 -38.87 -31.23 20.22
C THR A 32 -38.54 -30.79 18.80
N ASN A 33 -39.00 -31.52 17.78
CA ASN A 33 -38.66 -31.25 16.38
C ASN A 33 -39.22 -29.91 15.89
N THR A 34 -40.36 -29.46 16.39
CA THR A 34 -40.99 -28.19 15.96
C THR A 34 -40.29 -26.99 16.61
N ASP A 35 -40.12 -27.03 17.94
CA ASP A 35 -39.41 -25.98 18.69
C ASP A 35 -37.93 -25.91 18.30
N PHE A 36 -37.27 -27.06 18.10
CA PHE A 36 -35.90 -27.12 17.60
C PHE A 36 -35.78 -26.63 16.16
N LYS A 37 -36.76 -26.89 15.28
CA LYS A 37 -36.80 -26.32 13.93
C LYS A 37 -36.97 -24.81 13.95
N GLU A 38 -37.81 -24.26 14.84
CA GLU A 38 -37.97 -22.81 14.98
C GLU A 38 -36.74 -22.15 15.58
N ILE A 39 -36.12 -22.75 16.60
CA ILE A 39 -34.84 -22.29 17.17
C ILE A 39 -33.72 -22.36 16.13
N LEU A 40 -33.63 -23.45 15.34
CA LEU A 40 -32.70 -23.56 14.23
C LEU A 40 -32.96 -22.52 13.15
N LYS A 41 -34.21 -22.24 12.80
CA LYS A 41 -34.58 -21.22 11.81
C LYS A 41 -34.24 -19.82 12.30
N ALA A 42 -34.50 -19.50 13.56
CA ALA A 42 -34.11 -18.25 14.20
C ALA A 42 -32.59 -18.08 14.27
N ASN A 43 -31.86 -19.13 14.64
CA ASN A 43 -30.39 -19.14 14.65
C ASN A 43 -29.80 -19.02 13.24
N ASN A 44 -30.38 -19.69 12.24
CA ASN A 44 -29.97 -19.57 10.84
C ASN A 44 -30.21 -18.15 10.30
N ASN A 45 -31.34 -17.52 10.65
CA ASN A 45 -31.62 -16.13 10.31
C ASN A 45 -30.63 -15.17 10.97
N ARG A 46 -30.30 -15.39 12.26
CA ARG A 46 -29.30 -14.61 12.99
C ARG A 46 -27.90 -14.77 12.39
N ILE A 47 -27.48 -15.99 12.07
CA ILE A 47 -26.22 -16.28 11.38
C ILE A 47 -26.18 -15.60 10.01
N ARG A 48 -27.29 -15.63 9.25
CA ARG A 48 -27.38 -14.95 7.95
C ARG A 48 -27.24 -13.44 8.09
N LYS A 49 -27.89 -12.83 9.07
CA LYS A 49 -27.78 -11.39 9.37
C LYS A 49 -26.34 -11.01 9.75
N LEU A 50 -25.70 -11.76 10.64
CA LEU A 50 -24.31 -11.55 11.04
C LEU A 50 -23.35 -11.70 9.85
N LYS A 51 -23.56 -12.69 8.96
CA LYS A 51 -22.77 -12.84 7.73
C LYS A 51 -22.91 -11.63 6.80
N GLN A 52 -24.12 -11.07 6.67
CA GLN A 52 -24.37 -9.86 5.88
C GLN A 52 -23.70 -8.62 6.48
N GLU A 53 -23.85 -8.39 7.79
CA GLU A 53 -23.20 -7.27 8.50
C GLU A 53 -21.67 -7.34 8.37
N LEU A 54 -21.10 -8.54 8.49
CA LEU A 54 -19.68 -8.78 8.31
C LEU A 54 -19.22 -8.51 6.87
N LEU A 55 -20.03 -8.85 5.87
CA LEU A 55 -19.73 -8.58 4.45
C LEU A 55 -19.80 -7.09 4.12
N ILE A 56 -20.78 -6.36 4.66
CA ILE A 56 -20.90 -4.91 4.53
C ILE A 56 -19.69 -4.21 5.17
N SER A 57 -19.31 -4.63 6.39
CA SER A 57 -18.13 -4.11 7.10
C SER A 57 -16.85 -4.33 6.29
N LYS A 58 -16.68 -5.52 5.69
CA LYS A 58 -15.55 -5.82 4.80
C LYS A 58 -15.47 -4.87 3.61
N GLN A 59 -16.57 -4.69 2.88
CA GLN A 59 -16.61 -3.79 1.71
C GLN A 59 -16.31 -2.34 2.11
N LYS A 60 -16.84 -1.88 3.25
CA LYS A 60 -16.56 -0.54 3.79
C LYS A 60 -15.07 -0.35 4.08
N ASN A 61 -14.43 -1.34 4.69
CA ASN A 61 -12.99 -1.29 4.99
C ASN A 61 -12.13 -1.27 3.71
N GLN A 62 -12.47 -2.10 2.71
CA GLN A 62 -11.77 -2.11 1.42
C GLN A 62 -11.91 -0.79 0.67
N TYR A 63 -13.10 -0.18 0.71
CA TYR A 63 -13.32 1.12 0.10
C TYR A 63 -12.57 2.25 0.82
N ASN A 64 -12.56 2.23 2.16
CA ASN A 64 -11.77 3.18 2.95
C ASN A 64 -10.28 3.06 2.67
N TYR A 65 -9.76 1.83 2.50
CA TYR A 65 -8.37 1.62 2.11
C TYR A 65 -8.02 2.29 0.77
N ILE A 66 -8.86 2.13 -0.26
CA ILE A 66 -8.66 2.81 -1.56
C ILE A 66 -8.67 4.33 -1.38
N LYS A 67 -9.60 4.88 -0.58
CA LYS A 67 -9.63 6.33 -0.27
C LYS A 67 -8.34 6.82 0.39
N PHE A 68 -7.82 6.07 1.36
CA PHE A 68 -6.55 6.41 2.00
C PHE A 68 -5.38 6.34 1.02
N CYS A 69 -5.36 5.34 0.13
CA CYS A 69 -4.36 5.27 -0.94
C CYS A 69 -4.43 6.50 -1.86
N PHE A 70 -5.64 6.94 -2.21
CA PHE A 70 -5.86 8.10 -3.07
C PHE A 70 -5.35 9.39 -2.43
N LEU A 71 -5.70 9.63 -1.15
CA LEU A 71 -5.19 10.78 -0.40
C LEU A 71 -3.66 10.75 -0.29
N GLY A 72 -3.08 9.58 -0.01
CA GLY A 72 -1.62 9.41 0.03
C GLY A 72 -0.96 9.71 -1.31
N ASP A 73 -1.57 9.28 -2.43
CA ASP A 73 -1.06 9.58 -3.77
C ASP A 73 -1.16 11.06 -4.12
N LEU A 74 -2.21 11.77 -3.70
CA LEU A 74 -2.32 13.22 -3.90
C LEU A 74 -1.18 13.98 -3.22
N ILE A 75 -0.91 13.66 -1.95
CA ILE A 75 0.21 14.26 -1.20
C ILE A 75 1.53 13.96 -1.89
N ASN A 76 1.71 12.71 -2.34
CA ASN A 76 2.92 12.31 -3.05
C ASN A 76 3.07 13.01 -4.41
N ILE A 77 1.99 13.26 -5.15
CA ILE A 77 2.03 14.03 -6.40
C ILE A 77 2.53 15.45 -6.14
N LEU A 78 1.97 16.15 -5.14
CA LEU A 78 2.38 17.52 -4.80
C LEU A 78 3.88 17.59 -4.48
N LYS A 79 4.34 16.63 -3.68
CA LYS A 79 5.74 16.46 -3.32
C LYS A 79 6.62 16.22 -4.56
N GLU A 80 6.27 15.24 -5.38
CA GLU A 80 7.07 14.81 -6.53
C GLU A 80 7.11 15.86 -7.65
N ILE A 81 6.04 16.64 -7.85
CA ILE A 81 6.04 17.76 -8.81
C ILE A 81 7.11 18.78 -8.45
N ASN A 82 7.21 19.13 -7.16
CA ASN A 82 8.23 20.07 -6.69
C ASN A 82 9.63 19.52 -6.94
N LYS A 83 9.86 18.22 -6.69
CA LYS A 83 11.17 17.59 -6.96
C LYS A 83 11.52 17.54 -8.44
N ILE A 84 10.57 17.17 -9.30
CA ILE A 84 10.81 17.12 -10.74
C ILE A 84 11.12 18.52 -11.28
N ARG A 85 10.43 19.56 -10.79
CA ARG A 85 10.63 20.95 -11.22
C ARG A 85 12.07 21.41 -11.02
N VAL A 86 12.67 21.07 -9.89
CA VAL A 86 14.02 21.55 -9.49
C VAL A 86 15.17 20.75 -10.09
N LEU A 87 14.90 19.64 -10.80
CA LEU A 87 15.92 18.91 -11.55
C LEU A 87 16.68 19.84 -12.50
N GLY A 88 18.01 19.75 -12.55
CA GLY A 88 18.80 20.58 -13.46
C GLY A 88 18.73 22.09 -13.15
N SER A 89 18.26 22.47 -11.95
CA SER A 89 18.26 23.87 -11.51
C SER A 89 19.69 24.39 -11.36
N PHE A 90 19.88 25.67 -11.70
CA PHE A 90 21.12 26.41 -11.43
C PHE A 90 21.07 27.17 -10.10
N ASN A 91 19.90 27.19 -9.44
CA ASN A 91 19.71 27.81 -8.14
C ASN A 91 19.85 26.75 -7.04
N GLU A 92 20.82 26.94 -6.15
CA GLU A 92 21.08 26.10 -4.98
C GLU A 92 19.92 26.09 -3.99
N GLU A 93 19.39 27.25 -3.61
CA GLU A 93 18.34 27.39 -2.60
C GLU A 93 17.12 26.58 -2.98
N VAL A 94 16.73 26.65 -4.27
CA VAL A 94 15.60 25.91 -4.81
C VAL A 94 15.82 24.38 -4.76
N ILE A 95 17.06 23.91 -4.94
CA ILE A 95 17.41 22.48 -4.82
C ILE A 95 17.37 22.06 -3.35
N HIS A 96 17.97 22.88 -2.48
CA HIS A 96 18.03 22.68 -1.04
C HIS A 96 16.63 22.59 -0.43
N ASP A 97 15.77 23.58 -0.68
CA ASP A 97 14.43 23.66 -0.13
C ASP A 97 13.54 22.53 -0.59
N ALA A 98 13.66 22.13 -1.86
CA ALA A 98 12.93 20.98 -2.37
C ALA A 98 13.38 19.68 -1.68
N ALA A 99 14.68 19.49 -1.40
CA ALA A 99 15.18 18.34 -0.66
C ALA A 99 14.76 18.36 0.82
N LEU A 100 14.80 19.52 1.47
CA LEU A 100 14.36 19.71 2.85
C LEU A 100 12.87 19.38 3.00
N LEU A 101 12.03 19.93 2.13
CA LEU A 101 10.60 19.66 2.10
C LEU A 101 10.35 18.15 1.96
N ASP A 102 11.05 17.50 1.03
CA ASP A 102 10.93 16.05 0.82
C ASP A 102 11.24 15.22 2.06
N ARG A 103 12.27 15.62 2.82
CA ARG A 103 12.64 14.99 4.09
C ARG A 103 11.59 15.19 5.17
N LEU A 104 11.03 16.39 5.28
CA LEU A 104 9.92 16.67 6.21
C LEU A 104 8.70 15.80 5.89
N PHE A 105 8.35 15.65 4.61
CA PHE A 105 7.28 14.72 4.23
C PHE A 105 7.63 13.26 4.51
N ASN A 106 8.89 12.85 4.28
CA ASN A 106 9.36 11.50 4.59
C ASN A 106 9.33 11.19 6.09
N SER A 107 9.64 12.16 6.96
CA SER A 107 9.60 11.98 8.41
C SER A 107 8.17 11.88 8.97
N LEU A 108 7.17 12.36 8.22
CA LEU A 108 5.75 12.21 8.53
C LEU A 108 5.15 10.87 8.05
N VAL A 109 5.91 10.09 7.26
CA VAL A 109 5.47 8.78 6.75
C VAL A 109 5.03 7.80 7.84
N PRO A 110 5.65 7.70 9.02
CA PRO A 110 5.18 6.82 10.10
C PRO A 110 3.70 7.02 10.48
N PHE A 111 3.17 8.24 10.36
CA PHE A 111 1.77 8.55 10.65
C PHE A 111 0.82 8.10 9.52
N SER A 112 1.28 8.04 8.28
CA SER A 112 0.49 7.56 7.13
C SER A 112 0.49 6.03 6.98
N ILE A 113 1.32 5.32 7.75
CA ILE A 113 1.37 3.85 7.79
C ILE A 113 0.22 3.26 8.63
N ILE A 114 -0.29 3.99 9.63
CA ILE A 114 -1.29 3.49 10.59
C ILE A 114 -2.55 2.93 9.89
N PRO A 115 -3.16 3.60 8.89
CA PRO A 115 -4.30 3.04 8.16
C PRO A 115 -3.94 1.79 7.33
N ASN A 116 -2.72 1.73 6.78
CA ASN A 116 -2.22 0.57 6.04
C ASN A 116 -1.93 -0.63 6.95
N ILE A 117 -1.40 -0.40 8.16
CA ILE A 117 -1.26 -1.41 9.21
C ILE A 117 -2.65 -1.94 9.59
N TYR A 118 -3.58 -1.05 9.91
CA TYR A 118 -4.92 -1.42 10.33
C TYR A 118 -5.64 -2.26 9.27
N TYR A 119 -5.57 -1.85 8.00
CA TYR A 119 -6.15 -2.62 6.89
C TYR A 119 -5.40 -3.93 6.62
N SER A 120 -4.07 -3.96 6.68
CA SER A 120 -3.29 -5.18 6.43
C SER A 120 -3.53 -6.23 7.53
N LEU A 121 -3.52 -5.83 8.81
CA LEU A 121 -3.81 -6.72 9.94
C LEU A 121 -5.25 -7.25 9.89
N ASN A 122 -6.20 -6.39 9.51
CA ASN A 122 -7.59 -6.79 9.36
C ASN A 122 -7.88 -7.54 8.06
N SER A 123 -7.03 -7.53 7.03
CA SER A 123 -7.27 -8.27 5.78
C SER A 123 -6.58 -9.64 5.78
N ILE A 124 -5.44 -9.77 6.47
CA ILE A 124 -4.71 -11.03 6.66
C ILE A 124 -5.53 -12.03 7.52
N SER A 125 -6.33 -11.54 8.47
CA SER A 125 -7.12 -12.38 9.36
C SER A 125 -8.33 -13.07 8.71
N TYR A 126 -8.69 -12.73 7.46
CA TYR A 126 -9.98 -13.18 6.87
C TYR A 126 -9.89 -14.15 5.69
N SER A 127 -8.72 -14.66 5.31
CA SER A 127 -8.65 -15.62 4.19
C SER A 127 -7.34 -16.43 4.16
N LEU A 128 -7.38 -17.63 4.75
CA LEU A 128 -6.33 -18.66 4.60
C LEU A 128 -6.19 -19.22 3.16
N LYS A 129 -7.09 -18.86 2.23
CA LYS A 129 -7.08 -19.28 0.82
C LYS A 129 -6.90 -18.11 -0.17
N GLN A 130 -6.10 -17.10 0.18
CA GLN A 130 -5.86 -15.98 -0.72
C GLN A 130 -4.74 -16.27 -1.71
N ASP A 131 -4.89 -15.75 -2.92
CA ASP A 131 -3.90 -15.85 -3.99
C ASP A 131 -2.53 -15.30 -3.54
N ARG A 132 -1.45 -16.01 -3.87
CA ARG A 132 -0.07 -15.63 -3.53
C ARG A 132 0.28 -14.24 -4.04
N TYR A 133 -0.23 -13.84 -5.20
CA TYR A 133 0.02 -12.51 -5.78
C TYR A 133 -0.62 -11.40 -4.96
N VAL A 134 -1.80 -11.64 -4.40
CA VAL A 134 -2.52 -10.68 -3.54
C VAL A 134 -1.78 -10.50 -2.22
N ASN A 135 -1.33 -11.60 -1.62
CA ASN A 135 -0.55 -11.54 -0.37
C ASN A 135 0.78 -10.80 -0.56
N PHE A 136 1.49 -11.06 -1.66
CA PHE A 136 2.70 -10.34 -2.00
C PHE A 136 2.43 -8.85 -2.24
N ALA A 137 1.37 -8.51 -2.98
CA ALA A 137 0.99 -7.14 -3.24
C ALA A 137 0.71 -6.35 -1.95
N ARG A 138 0.00 -6.96 -1.00
CA ARG A 138 -0.26 -6.36 0.32
C ARG A 138 1.03 -6.13 1.11
N PHE A 139 1.94 -7.11 1.12
CA PHE A 139 3.25 -6.95 1.76
C PHE A 139 4.02 -5.76 1.16
N ILE A 140 4.04 -5.62 -0.15
CA ILE A 140 4.73 -4.50 -0.82
C ILE A 140 4.06 -3.16 -0.51
N ASN A 141 2.73 -3.10 -0.53
CA ASN A 141 1.99 -1.89 -0.18
C ASN A 141 2.22 -1.48 1.29
N PHE A 142 2.36 -2.47 2.18
CA PHE A 142 2.72 -2.26 3.58
C PHE A 142 4.15 -1.77 3.76
N MET A 143 5.11 -2.38 3.05
CA MET A 143 6.54 -2.07 3.17
C MET A 143 6.94 -0.77 2.48
N ASN A 144 6.22 -0.35 1.44
CA ASN A 144 6.61 0.81 0.63
C ASN A 144 6.81 2.11 1.45
N PRO A 145 5.92 2.50 2.38
CA PRO A 145 6.19 3.62 3.28
C PRO A 145 7.49 3.48 4.08
N ILE A 146 7.76 2.29 4.63
CA ILE A 146 8.97 2.00 5.41
C ILE A 146 10.22 2.14 4.53
N LEU A 147 10.18 1.57 3.33
CA LEU A 147 11.25 1.68 2.34
C LEU A 147 11.46 3.14 1.93
N ASN A 148 10.38 3.92 1.77
CA ASN A 148 10.50 5.33 1.43
C ASN A 148 11.25 6.12 2.50
N PHE A 149 10.93 5.89 3.77
CA PHE A 149 11.64 6.51 4.89
C PHE A 149 13.10 6.05 4.96
N LEU A 150 13.35 4.73 4.99
CA LEU A 150 14.70 4.19 5.20
C LEU A 150 15.68 4.49 4.06
N LEU A 151 15.21 4.43 2.81
CA LEU A 151 16.07 4.53 1.63
C LEU A 151 16.19 5.95 1.08
N PHE A 152 15.08 6.70 1.02
CA PHE A 152 15.08 7.98 0.35
C PHE A 152 15.38 9.15 1.28
N ASP A 153 15.07 9.10 2.58
CA ASP A 153 15.44 10.20 3.49
C ASP A 153 16.96 10.47 3.49
N LYS A 154 17.76 9.40 3.55
CA LYS A 154 19.23 9.50 3.47
C LYS A 154 19.71 10.12 2.15
N ARG A 155 19.04 9.78 1.04
CA ARG A 155 19.38 10.29 -0.30
C ARG A 155 19.03 11.75 -0.43
N GLU A 156 17.86 12.15 0.05
CA GLU A 156 17.42 13.55 0.06
C GLU A 156 18.32 14.41 0.95
N LYS A 157 18.75 13.89 2.12
CA LYS A 157 19.75 14.55 2.97
C LYS A 157 21.09 14.77 2.26
N GLN A 158 21.48 13.86 1.36
CA GLN A 158 22.71 14.04 0.58
C GLN A 158 22.52 15.08 -0.53
N ILE A 159 21.35 15.13 -1.17
CA ILE A 159 21.04 16.16 -2.17
C ILE A 159 21.04 17.54 -1.51
N GLU A 160 20.37 17.68 -0.37
CA GLU A 160 20.35 18.91 0.45
C GLU A 160 21.76 19.40 0.76
N LYS A 161 22.61 18.53 1.32
CA LYS A 161 24.01 18.88 1.66
C LYS A 161 24.88 19.24 0.46
N ASN A 162 24.52 18.79 -0.74
CA ASN A 162 25.31 19.00 -1.94
C ASN A 162 24.63 19.95 -2.94
N ALA A 163 23.59 20.68 -2.52
CA ALA A 163 22.80 21.55 -3.39
C ALA A 163 23.68 22.55 -4.17
N TYR A 164 24.65 23.20 -3.50
CA TYR A 164 25.66 24.05 -4.13
C TYR A 164 26.43 23.37 -5.26
N LYS A 165 26.95 22.17 -5.00
CA LYS A 165 27.77 21.45 -5.98
C LYS A 165 26.94 20.99 -7.17
N ILE A 166 25.70 20.58 -6.93
CA ILE A 166 24.74 20.20 -7.98
C ILE A 166 24.40 21.42 -8.85
N SER A 167 24.07 22.55 -8.24
CA SER A 167 23.72 23.78 -8.97
C SER A 167 24.91 24.30 -9.80
N LYS A 168 26.11 24.30 -9.22
CA LYS A 168 27.35 24.67 -9.90
C LYS A 168 27.62 23.78 -11.11
N TYR A 169 27.57 22.46 -10.94
CA TYR A 169 27.74 21.51 -12.04
C TYR A 169 26.71 21.70 -13.15
N ASN A 170 25.43 21.87 -12.80
CA ASN A 170 24.38 22.10 -13.79
C ASN A 170 24.63 23.39 -14.58
N LYS A 171 25.08 24.46 -13.91
CA LYS A 171 25.41 25.74 -14.53
C LYS A 171 26.59 25.62 -15.49
N GLU A 172 27.67 24.96 -15.07
CA GLU A 172 28.88 24.79 -15.89
C GLU A 172 28.66 23.89 -17.09
N THR A 173 27.81 22.87 -16.96
CA THR A 173 27.48 21.95 -18.06
C THR A 173 26.24 22.35 -18.85
N ASN A 174 25.64 23.50 -18.54
CA ASN A 174 24.36 23.97 -19.08
C ASN A 174 23.26 22.88 -19.08
N LYS A 175 23.21 22.09 -18.01
CA LYS A 175 22.41 20.87 -17.91
C LYS A 175 21.04 21.17 -17.28
N THR A 176 20.03 21.34 -18.13
CA THR A 176 18.66 21.71 -17.72
C THR A 176 17.75 20.52 -17.41
N LEU A 177 18.13 19.31 -17.83
CA LEU A 177 17.38 18.05 -17.62
C LEU A 177 15.92 18.09 -18.11
N SER A 178 15.63 18.85 -19.18
CA SER A 178 14.26 19.03 -19.68
C SER A 178 13.61 17.72 -20.15
N GLY A 179 14.37 16.85 -20.84
CA GLY A 179 13.90 15.53 -21.27
C GLY A 179 13.56 14.63 -20.08
N GLU A 180 14.43 14.59 -19.07
CA GLU A 180 14.21 13.82 -17.86
C GLU A 180 13.02 14.35 -17.05
N LYS A 181 12.80 15.67 -17.02
CA LYS A 181 11.60 16.26 -16.41
C LYS A 181 10.34 15.78 -17.11
N PHE A 182 10.31 15.85 -18.44
CA PHE A 182 9.17 15.41 -19.23
C PHE A 182 8.85 13.93 -18.98
N VAL A 183 9.85 13.05 -19.01
CA VAL A 183 9.68 11.62 -18.72
C VAL A 183 9.15 11.40 -17.30
N GLN A 184 9.69 12.12 -16.30
CA GLN A 184 9.25 11.96 -14.92
C GLN A 184 7.82 12.47 -14.66
N TYR A 185 7.40 13.56 -15.29
CA TYR A 185 6.01 14.04 -15.18
C TYR A 185 5.01 13.05 -15.79
N ASN A 186 5.29 12.55 -17.01
CA ASN A 186 4.44 11.55 -17.65
C ASN A 186 4.39 10.26 -16.83
N TRP A 187 5.55 9.78 -16.35
CA TRP A 187 5.60 8.62 -15.48
C TRP A 187 4.74 8.84 -14.21
N LEU A 188 4.84 10.01 -13.57
CA LEU A 188 4.10 10.31 -12.34
C LEU A 188 2.60 10.25 -12.59
N LEU A 189 2.14 10.84 -13.69
CA LEU A 189 0.74 10.82 -14.11
C LEU A 189 0.21 9.39 -14.27
N PHE A 190 0.85 8.59 -15.13
CA PHE A 190 0.39 7.23 -15.44
C PHE A 190 0.52 6.30 -14.23
N ASN A 191 1.63 6.37 -13.49
CA ASN A 191 1.87 5.51 -12.34
C ASN A 191 0.84 5.74 -11.23
N LYS A 192 0.44 7.00 -11.00
CA LYS A 192 -0.53 7.34 -9.95
C LYS A 192 -1.97 7.06 -10.33
N ILE A 193 -2.34 7.25 -11.59
CA ILE A 193 -3.72 7.03 -12.05
C ILE A 193 -4.01 5.54 -12.30
N SER A 194 -3.03 4.76 -12.75
CA SER A 194 -3.23 3.38 -13.20
C SER A 194 -3.94 2.44 -12.20
N PRO A 195 -3.64 2.42 -10.88
CA PRO A 195 -4.32 1.51 -9.96
C PRO A 195 -5.82 1.78 -9.88
N TYR A 196 -6.21 3.06 -9.94
CA TYR A 196 -7.61 3.48 -9.87
C TYR A 196 -8.37 3.19 -11.16
N LEU A 197 -7.75 3.40 -12.31
CA LEU A 197 -8.34 3.01 -13.59
C LEU A 197 -8.58 1.51 -13.65
N VAL A 198 -7.60 0.70 -13.28
CA VAL A 198 -7.73 -0.77 -13.28
C VAL A 198 -8.81 -1.21 -12.27
N PHE A 199 -8.92 -0.55 -11.10
CA PHE A 199 -10.00 -0.79 -10.15
C PHE A 199 -11.38 -0.51 -10.75
N VAL A 200 -11.58 0.65 -11.38
CA VAL A 200 -12.87 1.01 -12.01
C VAL A 200 -13.20 0.06 -13.14
N LEU A 201 -12.23 -0.22 -14.03
CA LEU A 201 -12.43 -1.13 -15.16
C LEU A 201 -12.76 -2.54 -14.67
N SER A 202 -12.04 -3.07 -13.68
CA SER A 202 -12.29 -4.42 -13.16
C SER A 202 -13.65 -4.59 -12.49
N ARG A 203 -14.27 -3.52 -11.98
CA ARG A 203 -15.65 -3.59 -11.45
C ARG A 203 -16.69 -3.84 -12.52
N ASN A 204 -16.42 -3.46 -13.76
CA ASN A 204 -17.35 -3.59 -14.88
C ASN A 204 -17.29 -4.97 -15.54
N TYR A 205 -16.40 -5.87 -15.09
CA TYR A 205 -16.26 -7.23 -15.63
C TYR A 205 -16.67 -8.27 -14.59
N GLU A 206 -17.83 -8.90 -14.78
CA GLU A 206 -18.41 -9.87 -13.84
C GLU A 206 -17.64 -11.20 -13.76
N LYS A 207 -16.79 -11.52 -14.75
CA LYS A 207 -16.09 -12.82 -14.88
C LYS A 207 -14.60 -12.78 -14.56
N LEU A 208 -14.15 -11.92 -13.65
CA LEU A 208 -12.75 -11.90 -13.25
C LEU A 208 -12.42 -13.02 -12.24
N ALA A 209 -11.25 -13.66 -12.43
CA ALA A 209 -10.71 -14.63 -11.48
C ALA A 209 -10.37 -14.00 -10.11
N LEU A 210 -10.13 -12.69 -10.08
CA LEU A 210 -9.89 -11.90 -8.89
C LEU A 210 -10.94 -10.79 -8.80
N ASN A 211 -11.41 -10.49 -7.59
CA ASN A 211 -12.27 -9.32 -7.39
C ASN A 211 -11.49 -8.02 -7.64
N SER A 212 -12.22 -6.95 -7.96
CA SER A 212 -11.64 -5.63 -8.29
C SER A 212 -10.71 -5.07 -7.21
N TYR A 213 -10.99 -5.34 -5.92
CA TYR A 213 -10.15 -4.91 -4.81
C TYR A 213 -8.78 -5.60 -4.79
N ASN A 214 -8.74 -6.90 -5.04
CA ASN A 214 -7.49 -7.66 -5.15
C ASN A 214 -6.67 -7.17 -6.36
N VAL A 215 -7.34 -6.88 -7.48
CA VAL A 215 -6.70 -6.31 -8.67
C VAL A 215 -6.13 -4.92 -8.37
N PHE A 216 -6.85 -4.08 -7.62
CA PHE A 216 -6.34 -2.79 -7.15
C PHE A 216 -5.09 -2.95 -6.28
N GLU A 217 -5.08 -3.87 -5.33
CA GLU A 217 -3.93 -4.10 -4.44
C GLU A 217 -2.67 -4.48 -5.24
N ILE A 218 -2.82 -5.35 -6.25
CA ILE A 218 -1.74 -5.74 -7.16
C ILE A 218 -1.25 -4.54 -7.98
N ALA A 219 -2.16 -3.80 -8.63
CA ALA A 219 -1.80 -2.63 -9.42
C ALA A 219 -1.12 -1.56 -8.57
N LYS A 220 -1.58 -1.38 -7.32
CA LYS A 220 -0.98 -0.45 -6.37
C LYS A 220 0.43 -0.87 -5.97
N ALA A 221 0.67 -2.16 -5.77
CA ALA A 221 2.00 -2.70 -5.47
C ALA A 221 2.97 -2.47 -6.63
N LEU A 222 2.54 -2.71 -7.87
CA LEU A 222 3.33 -2.42 -9.06
C LEU A 222 3.66 -0.92 -9.17
N SER A 223 2.69 -0.05 -8.92
CA SER A 223 2.91 1.40 -8.88
C SER A 223 3.96 1.78 -7.83
N ASN A 224 3.91 1.17 -6.64
CA ASN A 224 4.87 1.42 -5.57
C ASN A 224 6.29 0.93 -5.93
N MET A 225 6.41 -0.26 -6.53
CA MET A 225 7.70 -0.78 -7.01
C MET A 225 8.31 0.13 -8.09
N SER A 226 7.50 0.52 -9.07
CA SER A 226 7.91 1.43 -10.15
C SER A 226 8.43 2.75 -9.57
N GLU A 227 7.79 3.27 -8.51
CA GLU A 227 8.22 4.49 -7.84
C GLU A 227 9.58 4.36 -7.17
N ILE A 228 9.84 3.24 -6.49
CA ILE A 228 11.12 2.94 -5.87
C ILE A 228 12.24 2.96 -6.93
N VAL A 229 11.99 2.27 -8.05
CA VAL A 229 12.94 2.20 -9.17
C VAL A 229 13.20 3.58 -9.75
N ARG A 230 12.15 4.36 -10.04
CA ARG A 230 12.30 5.73 -10.57
C ARG A 230 13.09 6.60 -9.61
N LYS A 231 12.75 6.64 -8.32
CA LYS A 231 13.46 7.47 -7.32
C LYS A 231 14.93 7.09 -7.23
N HIS A 232 15.27 5.81 -7.38
CA HIS A 232 16.67 5.37 -7.44
C HIS A 232 17.41 5.92 -8.65
N PHE A 233 16.82 5.85 -9.84
CA PHE A 233 17.42 6.41 -11.05
C PHE A 233 17.51 7.94 -11.00
N ARG A 234 16.48 8.63 -10.50
CA ARG A 234 16.51 10.09 -10.30
C ARG A 234 17.69 10.51 -9.43
N TYR A 235 17.83 9.91 -8.25
CA TYR A 235 18.94 10.21 -7.34
C TYR A 235 20.30 9.99 -8.03
N LYS A 236 20.46 8.91 -8.79
CA LYS A 236 21.68 8.67 -9.57
C LYS A 236 21.94 9.79 -10.59
N VAL A 237 20.91 10.28 -11.29
CA VAL A 237 21.03 11.37 -12.27
C VAL A 237 21.41 12.69 -11.60
N GLU A 238 20.79 13.02 -10.47
CA GLU A 238 21.06 14.24 -9.69
C GLU A 238 22.49 14.23 -9.11
N MET A 239 22.92 13.08 -8.57
CA MET A 239 24.23 12.95 -7.94
C MET A 239 25.37 12.64 -8.93
N ARG A 240 25.07 12.30 -10.20
CA ARG A 240 26.09 11.92 -11.19
C ARG A 240 27.16 13.00 -11.39
N GLY A 241 26.77 14.26 -11.26
CA GLY A 241 27.70 15.40 -11.35
C GLY A 241 28.76 15.36 -10.24
N LEU A 242 28.39 15.03 -9.00
CA LEU A 242 29.28 15.04 -7.84
C LEU A 242 30.43 14.03 -7.91
N TYR A 243 30.17 12.84 -8.45
CA TYR A 243 31.20 11.81 -8.58
C TYR A 243 32.24 12.14 -9.65
N ASN A 244 31.86 12.94 -10.64
CA ASN A 244 32.76 13.40 -11.71
C ASN A 244 33.41 14.76 -11.39
N TYR A 245 32.97 15.45 -10.34
CA TYR A 245 33.46 16.76 -9.91
C TYR A 245 34.62 16.69 -8.89
N LYS A 246 35.24 15.51 -8.73
CA LYS A 246 36.55 15.41 -8.07
C LYS A 246 37.62 15.73 -9.11
N ALA A 247 37.90 17.01 -9.28
CA ALA A 247 39.13 17.56 -9.81
C ALA A 247 39.50 18.75 -8.91
#